data_AF-A0A1M6C4A9-F1
#
_entry.id   AF-A0A1M6C4A9-F1
#
_cell.length_a   1.000
_cell.length_b   1.000
_cell.length_c   1.000
_cell.angle_alpha   90.00
_cell.angle_beta   90.00
_cell.angle_gamma   90.00
#
_symmetry.space_group_name_H-M   'P 1'
#
loop_
_entity.id
_entity.type
_entity.pdbx_description
1 polymer ?
#
loop_
_entity_poly.entity_id
_entity_poly.type
_entity_poly.pdbx_seq_one_letter_code
_entity_poly.pdbx_strand_id
1 'polypeptide(L)'
;MIRTKDHSVIKEGLLTAQETQLFIKEMEEKCMEVDFIGLIEILNKYSLKNINQEDYNDFISQALKEHQFWHENAMEIKINSVQSFESKCIACSFGKTIKAFSVEFRKMNETKLPGRIVYQKSFALNFEINNNELIDFGWCNAFLEQEEMKVLLE
;
A
#
# COMPACT_ATOMS: atom_id res chain seq x y z
N MET A 1 -37.18 24.00 1.33
CA MET A 1 -37.72 22.66 1.60
C MET A 1 -36.53 21.73 1.73
N ILE A 2 -36.38 21.13 2.90
CA ILE A 2 -35.24 20.33 3.36
C ILE A 2 -35.16 19.01 2.58
N ARG A 3 -33.95 18.62 2.16
CA ARG A 3 -33.52 17.21 2.12
C ARG A 3 -32.07 17.12 2.58
N THR A 4 -31.88 17.24 3.88
CA THR A 4 -30.83 16.51 4.58
C THR A 4 -31.11 15.02 4.41
N LYS A 5 -30.26 14.33 3.66
CA LYS A 5 -30.08 12.88 3.73
C LYS A 5 -28.60 12.59 3.74
N ASP A 6 -27.92 13.03 4.79
CA ASP A 6 -26.76 12.29 5.28
C ASP A 6 -27.28 11.02 5.94
N HIS A 7 -27.61 10.03 5.11
CA HIS A 7 -27.48 8.66 5.55
C HIS A 7 -25.99 8.36 5.43
N SER A 8 -25.22 8.61 6.50
CA SER A 8 -23.97 7.90 6.68
C SER A 8 -24.33 6.42 6.82
N VAL A 9 -24.43 5.73 5.69
CA VAL A 9 -24.57 4.28 5.68
C VAL A 9 -23.32 3.77 6.40
N ILE A 10 -23.50 3.23 7.60
CA ILE A 10 -22.41 2.59 8.32
C ILE A 10 -21.99 1.42 7.44
N LYS A 11 -20.85 1.54 6.76
CA LYS A 11 -20.25 0.43 6.03
C LYS A 11 -19.96 -0.66 7.07
N GLU A 12 -20.47 -1.86 6.80
CA GLU A 12 -20.13 -3.05 7.59
C GLU A 12 -18.65 -3.38 7.40
N GLY A 13 -17.97 -3.83 8.44
CA GLY A 13 -16.58 -4.24 8.35
C GLY A 13 -16.39 -5.43 7.42
N LEU A 14 -15.39 -5.34 6.54
CA LEU A 14 -14.88 -6.44 5.71
C LEU A 14 -14.35 -7.58 6.58
N LEU A 15 -13.76 -7.24 7.73
CA LEU A 15 -13.13 -8.16 8.69
C LEU A 15 -13.47 -7.79 10.14
N THR A 16 -13.46 -8.78 11.02
CA THR A 16 -13.55 -8.53 12.47
C THR A 16 -12.32 -7.75 12.97
N ALA A 17 -12.40 -7.19 14.18
CA ALA A 17 -11.29 -6.44 14.75
C ALA A 17 -9.99 -7.27 14.89
N GLN A 18 -10.11 -8.55 15.26
CA GLN A 18 -8.96 -9.44 15.39
C GLN A 18 -8.35 -9.77 14.02
N GLU A 19 -9.19 -10.08 13.03
CA GLU A 19 -8.73 -10.35 11.66
C GLU A 19 -8.10 -9.12 11.02
N THR A 20 -8.63 -7.93 11.29
CA THR A 20 -8.11 -6.65 10.77
C THR A 20 -6.67 -6.41 11.20
N GLN A 21 -6.36 -6.63 12.49
CA GLN A 21 -5.00 -6.46 13.00
C GLN A 21 -4.02 -7.45 12.36
N LEU A 22 -4.43 -8.71 12.19
CA LEU A 22 -3.62 -9.73 11.55
C LEU A 22 -3.43 -9.46 10.06
N PHE A 23 -4.50 -9.08 9.36
CA PHE A 23 -4.50 -8.73 7.96
C PHE A 23 -3.53 -7.58 7.67
N ILE A 24 -3.62 -6.48 8.41
CA ILE A 24 -2.74 -5.32 8.22
C ILE A 24 -1.28 -5.72 8.44
N LYS A 25 -0.99 -6.46 9.51
CA LYS A 25 0.37 -6.90 9.80
C LYS A 25 0.94 -7.78 8.68
N GLU A 26 0.18 -8.76 8.22
CA GLU A 26 0.62 -9.67 7.16
C GLU A 26 0.82 -8.92 5.83
N MET A 27 -0.07 -7.97 5.50
CA MET A 27 0.07 -7.12 4.32
C MET A 27 1.34 -6.26 4.39
N GLU A 28 1.61 -5.65 5.55
CA GLU A 28 2.83 -4.87 5.77
C GLU A 28 4.08 -5.73 5.63
N GLU A 29 4.10 -6.94 6.19
CA GLU A 29 5.22 -7.89 6.05
C GLU A 29 5.50 -8.19 4.57
N LYS A 30 4.46 -8.46 3.76
CA LYS A 30 4.62 -8.75 2.34
C LYS A 30 5.01 -7.54 1.50
N CYS A 31 4.56 -6.34 1.87
CA CYS A 31 5.07 -5.11 1.27
C CYS A 31 6.55 -4.85 1.61
N MET A 32 7.01 -5.18 2.82
CA MET A 32 8.42 -5.07 3.20
C MET A 32 9.31 -6.05 2.43
N GLU A 33 8.78 -7.20 2.04
CA GLU A 33 9.45 -8.19 1.18
C GLU A 33 9.32 -7.88 -0.32
N VAL A 34 8.46 -6.92 -0.67
CA VAL A 34 8.08 -6.61 -2.05
C VAL A 34 7.56 -7.87 -2.78
N ASP A 35 6.76 -8.65 -2.06
CA ASP A 35 6.26 -9.97 -2.46
C ASP A 35 4.80 -9.89 -2.92
N PHE A 36 4.61 -9.72 -4.24
CA PHE A 36 3.28 -9.67 -4.85
C PHE A 36 2.49 -10.96 -4.65
N ILE A 37 3.14 -12.12 -4.78
CA ILE A 37 2.45 -13.41 -4.65
C ILE A 37 1.94 -13.56 -3.21
N GLY A 38 2.77 -13.24 -2.23
CA GLY A 38 2.38 -13.22 -0.81
C GLY A 38 1.21 -12.27 -0.52
N LEU A 39 1.15 -11.09 -1.16
CA LEU A 39 -0.01 -10.19 -1.03
C LEU A 39 -1.30 -10.85 -1.54
N ILE A 40 -1.25 -11.53 -2.68
CA ILE A 40 -2.42 -12.25 -3.22
C ILE A 40 -2.83 -13.42 -2.33
N GLU A 41 -1.87 -14.15 -1.75
CA GLU A 41 -2.15 -15.22 -0.80
C GLU A 41 -2.88 -14.71 0.45
N ILE A 42 -2.48 -13.53 0.96
CA ILE A 42 -3.18 -12.88 2.08
C ILE A 42 -4.62 -12.52 1.68
N LEU A 43 -4.82 -11.88 0.53
CA LEU A 43 -6.17 -11.52 0.07
C LEU A 43 -7.09 -12.75 -0.06
N ASN A 44 -6.55 -13.88 -0.52
CA ASN A 44 -7.31 -15.14 -0.63
C ASN A 44 -7.53 -15.86 0.70
N LYS A 45 -6.68 -15.60 1.71
CA LYS A 45 -6.78 -16.21 3.04
C LYS A 45 -7.96 -15.68 3.85
N TYR A 46 -8.29 -14.39 3.72
CA TYR A 46 -9.33 -13.75 4.52
C TYR A 46 -10.67 -13.67 3.79
N SER A 47 -11.76 -13.86 4.52
CA SER A 47 -13.11 -13.67 3.99
C SER A 47 -13.52 -12.20 4.06
N LEU A 48 -13.12 -11.42 3.04
CA LEU A 48 -13.42 -9.99 2.92
C LEU A 48 -14.91 -9.78 2.59
N LYS A 49 -15.75 -9.68 3.64
CA LYS A 49 -17.21 -9.60 3.49
C LYS A 49 -17.62 -8.36 2.71
N ASN A 50 -18.56 -8.51 1.77
CA ASN A 50 -19.16 -7.40 1.04
C ASN A 50 -18.14 -6.50 0.30
N ILE A 51 -16.94 -7.00 0.00
CA ILE A 51 -15.94 -6.22 -0.72
C ILE A 51 -16.46 -5.83 -2.11
N ASN A 52 -16.26 -4.56 -2.46
CA ASN A 52 -16.52 -4.10 -3.82
C ASN A 52 -15.51 -4.76 -4.76
N GLN A 53 -16.00 -5.54 -5.71
CA GLN A 53 -15.16 -6.27 -6.66
C GLN A 53 -14.35 -5.35 -7.58
N GLU A 54 -14.85 -4.13 -7.86
CA GLU A 54 -14.10 -3.14 -8.64
C GLU A 54 -12.90 -2.64 -7.86
N ASP A 55 -13.09 -2.26 -6.59
CA ASP A 55 -12.01 -1.80 -5.71
C ASP A 55 -10.98 -2.90 -5.45
N TYR A 56 -11.43 -4.15 -5.30
CA TYR A 56 -10.56 -5.32 -5.19
C TYR A 56 -9.70 -5.54 -6.44
N ASN A 57 -10.31 -5.44 -7.63
CA ASN A 57 -9.60 -5.63 -8.89
C ASN A 57 -8.63 -4.47 -9.17
N ASP A 58 -9.00 -3.23 -8.85
CA ASP A 58 -8.08 -2.10 -8.92
C ASP A 58 -6.90 -2.31 -7.97
N PHE A 59 -7.15 -2.74 -6.72
CA PHE A 59 -6.09 -3.07 -5.78
C PHE A 59 -5.10 -4.08 -6.37
N ILE A 60 -5.58 -5.21 -6.90
CA ILE A 60 -4.71 -6.23 -7.51
C ILE A 60 -3.95 -5.67 -8.71
N SER A 61 -4.61 -4.89 -9.58
CA SER A 61 -3.99 -4.33 -10.77
C SER A 61 -2.85 -3.36 -10.41
N GLN A 62 -3.08 -2.48 -9.44
CA GLN A 62 -2.05 -1.56 -8.94
C GLN A 62 -0.92 -2.31 -8.23
N ALA A 63 -1.25 -3.29 -7.37
CA ALA A 63 -0.27 -4.14 -6.71
C ALA A 63 0.67 -4.80 -7.73
N LEU A 64 0.09 -5.41 -8.77
CA LEU A 64 0.82 -6.08 -9.84
C LEU A 64 1.72 -5.08 -10.56
N LYS A 65 1.19 -3.93 -10.98
CA LYS A 65 1.95 -2.91 -11.70
C LYS A 65 3.13 -2.37 -10.88
N GLU A 66 2.91 -2.11 -9.59
CA GLU A 66 3.96 -1.64 -8.70
C GLU A 66 5.03 -2.72 -8.46
N HIS A 67 4.61 -3.98 -8.39
CA HIS A 67 5.50 -5.10 -8.11
C HIS A 67 6.18 -5.71 -9.34
N GLN A 68 5.62 -5.50 -10.52
CA GLN A 68 6.13 -5.99 -11.80
C GLN A 68 7.57 -5.53 -12.03
N PHE A 69 7.89 -4.29 -11.62
CA PHE A 69 9.24 -3.76 -11.67
C PHE A 69 10.26 -4.67 -10.96
N TRP A 70 9.90 -5.19 -9.79
CA TRP A 70 10.79 -6.04 -8.99
C TRP A 70 10.84 -7.47 -9.54
N HIS A 71 9.70 -8.00 -9.99
CA HIS A 71 9.60 -9.35 -10.50
C HIS A 71 10.31 -9.52 -11.85
N GLU A 72 10.06 -8.62 -12.81
CA GLU A 72 10.61 -8.73 -14.18
C GLU A 72 12.11 -8.45 -14.24
N ASN A 73 12.63 -7.68 -13.29
CA ASN A 73 14.04 -7.25 -13.27
C ASN A 73 14.83 -7.92 -12.14
N ALA A 74 14.33 -9.01 -11.56
CA ALA A 74 14.92 -9.63 -10.36
C ALA A 74 16.41 -10.02 -10.52
N MET A 75 16.86 -10.40 -11.71
CA MET A 75 18.27 -10.71 -11.98
C MET A 75 19.16 -9.47 -12.18
N GLU A 76 18.55 -8.31 -12.44
CA GLU A 76 19.25 -7.05 -12.73
C GLU A 76 19.19 -6.07 -11.57
N ILE A 77 18.31 -6.31 -10.59
CA ILE A 77 18.08 -5.46 -9.43
C ILE A 77 18.58 -6.14 -8.17
N LYS A 78 19.35 -5.39 -7.38
CA LYS A 78 19.65 -5.74 -5.99
C LYS A 78 18.91 -4.79 -5.06
N ILE A 79 17.91 -5.31 -4.35
CA ILE A 79 17.27 -4.59 -3.23
C ILE A 79 18.29 -4.49 -2.09
N ASN A 80 18.51 -3.28 -1.60
CA ASN A 80 19.41 -3.02 -0.48
C ASN A 80 18.63 -2.96 0.84
N SER A 81 17.49 -2.28 0.83
CA SER A 81 16.62 -2.14 1.99
C SER A 81 15.21 -1.76 1.59
N VAL A 82 14.25 -2.15 2.43
CA VAL A 82 12.88 -1.65 2.41
C VAL A 82 12.60 -1.05 3.77
N GLN A 83 11.97 0.13 3.80
CA GLN A 83 11.59 0.82 5.03
C GLN A 83 10.12 1.21 4.93
N SER A 84 9.39 1.08 6.04
CA SER A 84 8.02 1.59 6.12
C SER A 84 7.96 2.87 6.94
N PHE A 85 7.00 3.74 6.62
CA PHE A 85 6.76 4.99 7.31
C PHE A 85 5.29 5.40 7.19
N GLU A 86 4.82 6.21 8.14
CA GLU A 86 3.51 6.85 8.01
C GLU A 86 3.60 8.04 7.07
N SER A 87 2.61 8.18 6.19
CA SER A 87 2.50 9.30 5.26
C SER A 87 1.06 9.81 5.18
N LYS A 88 0.84 10.86 4.39
CA LYS A 88 -0.45 11.44 4.09
C LYS A 88 -0.76 11.29 2.61
N CYS A 89 -1.96 10.81 2.29
CA CYS A 89 -2.46 10.84 0.92
C CYS A 89 -2.66 12.31 0.48
N ILE A 90 -2.31 12.63 -0.76
CA ILE A 90 -2.44 13.98 -1.34
C ILE A 90 -3.46 14.04 -2.50
N ALA A 91 -4.26 12.98 -2.68
CA ALA A 91 -5.25 12.87 -3.73
C ALA A 91 -6.59 12.35 -3.19
N CYS A 92 -6.91 11.06 -3.43
CA CYS A 92 -8.23 10.47 -3.23
C CYS A 92 -8.75 10.54 -1.79
N SER A 93 -7.86 10.54 -0.80
CA SER A 93 -8.18 10.69 0.62
C SER A 93 -7.29 11.74 1.26
N PHE A 94 -7.32 12.96 0.71
CA PHE A 94 -6.42 14.05 1.11
C PHE A 94 -6.26 14.19 2.63
N GLY A 95 -5.01 14.15 3.11
CA GLY A 95 -4.65 14.26 4.53
C GLY A 95 -4.88 13.00 5.38
N LYS A 96 -5.46 11.93 4.83
CA LYS A 96 -5.62 10.66 5.54
C LYS A 96 -4.25 10.01 5.76
N THR A 97 -4.02 9.50 6.97
CA THR A 97 -2.84 8.70 7.27
C THR A 97 -2.87 7.41 6.47
N ILE A 98 -1.75 7.08 5.86
CA ILE A 98 -1.52 5.89 5.07
C ILE A 98 -0.18 5.25 5.45
N LYS A 99 0.02 3.98 5.08
CA LYS A 99 1.27 3.26 5.31
C LYS A 99 2.08 3.22 4.03
N ALA A 100 3.21 3.90 4.00
CA ALA A 100 4.10 3.96 2.84
C ALA A 100 5.34 3.09 3.04
N PHE A 101 5.93 2.69 1.93
CA PHE A 101 7.12 1.86 1.84
C PHE A 101 8.09 2.49 0.85
N SER A 102 9.35 2.58 1.25
CA SER A 102 10.46 3.04 0.41
C SER A 102 11.41 1.87 0.17
N VAL A 103 11.69 1.58 -1.10
CA VAL A 103 12.58 0.51 -1.54
C VAL A 103 13.83 1.14 -2.15
N GLU A 104 14.97 0.93 -1.50
CA GLU A 104 16.28 1.27 -2.05
C GLU A 104 16.86 0.08 -2.80
N PHE A 105 17.36 0.33 -4.01
CA PHE A 105 17.90 -0.73 -4.85
C PHE A 105 19.00 -0.22 -5.79
N ARG A 106 19.73 -1.16 -6.39
CA ARG A 106 20.74 -0.88 -7.41
C ARG A 106 20.45 -1.71 -8.66
N LYS A 107 20.71 -1.10 -9.83
CA LYS A 107 20.73 -1.81 -11.11
C LYS A 107 22.14 -2.33 -11.35
N MET A 108 22.29 -3.64 -11.39
CA MET A 108 23.59 -4.30 -11.48
C MET A 108 24.18 -4.25 -12.90
N ASN A 109 23.32 -4.27 -13.93
CA ASN A 109 23.72 -4.37 -15.33
C ASN A 109 23.63 -3.04 -16.10
N GLU A 110 23.50 -1.91 -15.39
CA GLU A 110 23.38 -0.61 -16.03
C GLU A 110 24.68 -0.21 -16.73
N THR A 111 24.65 -0.06 -18.06
CA THR A 111 25.84 0.09 -18.92
C THR A 111 26.68 1.33 -18.64
N LYS A 112 26.09 2.39 -18.08
CA LYS A 112 26.81 3.64 -17.80
C LYS A 112 27.48 3.64 -16.42
N LEU A 113 26.79 3.14 -15.38
CA LEU A 113 27.24 3.23 -13.98
C LEU A 113 26.76 2.00 -13.16
N PRO A 114 27.23 0.78 -13.52
CA PRO A 114 26.69 -0.46 -12.97
C PRO A 114 26.91 -0.54 -11.45
N GLY A 115 25.84 -0.77 -10.69
CA GLY A 115 25.89 -0.96 -9.23
C GLY A 115 26.36 0.26 -8.41
N ARG A 116 26.55 1.43 -9.04
CA ARG A 116 27.02 2.65 -8.37
C ARG A 116 25.89 3.58 -7.95
N ILE A 117 24.81 3.62 -8.72
CA ILE A 117 23.65 4.47 -8.43
C ILE A 117 22.71 3.71 -7.49
N VAL A 118 22.40 4.33 -6.36
CA VAL A 118 21.29 3.91 -5.49
C VAL A 118 20.03 4.60 -5.98
N TYR A 119 19.05 3.79 -6.36
CA TYR A 119 17.72 4.23 -6.74
C TYR A 119 16.79 4.03 -5.56
N GLN A 120 15.75 4.85 -5.52
CA GLN A 120 14.67 4.73 -4.57
C GLN A 120 13.35 4.71 -5.32
N LYS A 121 12.44 3.81 -4.92
CA LYS A 121 11.05 3.79 -5.37
C LYS A 121 10.16 3.62 -4.15
N SER A 122 9.05 4.35 -4.11
CA SER A 122 8.11 4.31 -3.01
C SER A 122 6.72 3.91 -3.48
N PHE A 123 5.95 3.28 -2.60
CA PHE A 123 4.55 2.92 -2.82
C PHE A 123 3.80 2.90 -1.47
N ALA A 124 2.46 2.89 -1.47
CA ALA A 124 1.73 2.89 -0.20
C ALA A 124 0.38 2.19 -0.22
N LEU A 125 -0.04 1.75 0.98
CA LEU A 125 -1.35 1.19 1.27
C LEU A 125 -2.19 2.18 2.08
N ASN A 126 -3.47 2.25 1.74
CA ASN A 126 -4.48 2.99 2.47
C ASN A 126 -5.45 2.00 3.10
N PHE A 127 -5.50 1.95 4.43
CA PHE A 127 -6.50 1.18 5.17
C PHE A 127 -7.55 2.14 5.75
N GLU A 128 -8.82 1.83 5.56
CA GLU A 128 -9.92 2.47 6.27
C GLU A 128 -10.37 1.56 7.41
N ILE A 129 -10.27 2.07 8.64
CA ILE A 129 -10.58 1.32 9.85
C ILE A 129 -11.62 2.12 10.63
N ASN A 130 -12.68 1.46 11.07
CA ASN A 130 -13.69 2.03 11.97
C ASN A 130 -14.03 0.99 13.03
N ASN A 131 -14.10 1.40 14.30
CA ASN A 131 -14.30 0.48 15.43
C ASN A 131 -13.35 -0.73 15.44
N ASN A 132 -12.10 -0.53 15.00
CA ASN A 132 -11.06 -1.55 14.80
C ASN A 132 -11.34 -2.58 13.68
N GLU A 133 -12.42 -2.44 12.93
CA GLU A 133 -12.75 -3.29 11.80
C GLU A 133 -12.29 -2.65 10.49
N LEU A 134 -11.77 -3.46 9.57
CA LEU A 134 -11.40 -3.03 8.23
C LEU A 134 -12.67 -2.69 7.46
N ILE A 135 -12.82 -1.44 7.05
CA ILE A 135 -13.95 -0.95 6.25
C ILE A 135 -13.62 -0.96 4.76
N ASP A 136 -12.38 -0.63 4.43
CA ASP A 136 -11.91 -0.50 3.05
C ASP A 136 -10.38 -0.60 3.00
N PHE A 137 -9.83 -0.94 1.84
CA PHE A 137 -8.40 -0.86 1.61
C PHE A 137 -8.08 -0.60 0.15
N GLY A 138 -6.98 0.09 -0.10
CA GLY A 138 -6.60 0.53 -1.43
C GLY A 138 -5.10 0.73 -1.59
N TRP A 139 -4.66 0.75 -2.83
CA TRP A 139 -3.35 1.28 -3.20
C TRP A 139 -3.38 2.80 -3.20
N CYS A 140 -2.30 3.42 -2.72
CA CYS A 140 -2.12 4.86 -2.78
C CYS A 140 -0.87 5.19 -3.61
N ASN A 141 -1.10 5.82 -4.75
CA ASN A 141 -0.05 6.22 -5.70
C ASN A 141 0.31 7.72 -5.59
N ALA A 142 -0.38 8.46 -4.73
CA ALA A 142 -0.19 9.89 -4.55
C ALA A 142 -0.19 10.21 -3.05
N PHE A 143 1.01 10.31 -2.50
CA PHE A 143 1.27 10.57 -1.09
C PHE A 143 2.57 11.35 -0.90
N LEU A 144 2.74 11.90 0.30
CA LEU A 144 3.97 12.62 0.65
C LEU A 144 5.14 11.66 0.84
N GLU A 145 6.23 11.92 0.15
CA GLU A 145 7.47 11.19 0.32
C GLU A 145 8.08 11.44 1.70
N GLN A 146 9.02 10.57 2.10
CA GLN A 146 9.61 10.60 3.43
C GLN A 146 10.24 11.96 3.79
N GLU A 147 10.86 12.65 2.82
CA GLU A 147 11.44 13.98 3.05
C GLU A 147 10.36 15.07 3.21
N GLU A 148 9.28 15.01 2.43
CA GLU A 148 8.16 15.94 2.55
C GLU A 148 7.45 15.79 3.90
N MET A 149 7.35 14.55 4.40
CA MET A 149 6.83 14.26 5.73
C MET A 149 7.69 14.86 6.85
N LYS A 150 9.03 14.91 6.70
CA LYS A 150 9.90 15.54 7.71
C LYS A 150 9.62 17.04 7.81
N VAL A 151 9.47 17.73 6.67
CA VAL A 151 9.18 19.17 6.63
C VAL A 151 7.86 19.51 7.31
N LEU A 152 6.86 18.62 7.27
CA LEU A 152 5.58 18.84 7.95
C LEU A 152 5.62 18.59 9.47
N LEU A 153 6.60 17.83 9.95
CA LEU A 153 6.74 17.47 11.37
C LEU A 153 7.70 18.40 12.14
N GLU A 154 8.41 19.27 11.43
CA GLU A 154 9.23 20.38 11.96
C GLU A 154 8.38 21.65 12.18
#